data_AF-A0A7L0KUF2-F1
#
_entry.id   AF-A0A7L0KUF2-F1
#
_cell.length_a   1.000
_cell.length_b   1.000
_cell.length_c   1.000
_cell.angle_alpha   90.00
_cell.angle_beta   90.00
_cell.angle_gamma   90.00
#
_symmetry.space_group_name_H-M   'P 1'
#
loop_
_entity.id
_entity.type
_entity.pdbx_description
1 polymer ?
#
loop_
_entity_poly.entity_id
_entity_poly.type
_entity_poly.pdbx_seq_one_letter_code
_entity_poly.pdbx_strand_id
1 'polypeptide(L)'
;WVALWPSTIPFSYLGLFGTFLNYLDEHHHKWVFYGFCVSWLIHIVEALFAIKLCQAKGITDPAVQFHWFVQTLLFGYASFGLLVSYKPAAKKQY
;
A
#
# COMPACT_ATOMS: atom_id res chain seq x y z
N TRP A 1 -4.55 -4.47 12.34
CA TRP A 1 -4.33 -4.91 13.74
C TRP A 1 -3.75 -3.83 14.61
N VAL A 2 -2.57 -3.28 14.32
CA VAL A 2 -1.99 -2.17 15.11
C VAL A 2 -2.81 -0.86 15.04
N ALA A 3 -3.49 -0.57 13.91
CA ALA A 3 -4.23 0.68 13.72
C ALA A 3 -5.72 0.66 14.17
N LEU A 4 -6.30 -0.52 14.41
CA LEU A 4 -7.72 -0.69 14.75
C LEU A 4 -7.87 -1.47 16.05
N TRP A 5 -6.94 -1.29 16.97
CA TRP A 5 -7.06 -1.91 18.28
C TRP A 5 -7.65 -0.91 19.27
N PRO A 6 -8.80 -1.18 19.91
CA PRO A 6 -9.47 -0.23 20.80
C PRO A 6 -8.58 0.24 21.97
N SER A 7 -7.65 -0.60 22.42
CA SER A 7 -6.70 -0.23 23.48
C SER A 7 -5.58 0.73 23.02
N THR A 8 -5.38 0.87 21.70
CA THR A 8 -4.41 1.81 21.11
C THR A 8 -5.08 3.12 20.70
N ILE A 9 -6.31 3.06 20.19
CA ILE A 9 -7.14 4.23 19.84
C ILE A 9 -8.56 3.98 20.35
N PRO A 10 -9.03 4.71 21.39
CA PRO A 10 -10.38 4.53 21.89
C PRO A 10 -11.38 4.97 20.81
N PHE A 11 -12.15 4.02 20.28
CA PHE A 11 -13.09 4.29 19.19
C PHE A 11 -14.18 5.31 19.58
N SER A 12 -14.39 5.55 20.87
CA SER A 12 -15.26 6.63 21.38
C SER A 12 -14.89 8.02 20.86
N TYR A 13 -13.63 8.27 20.51
CA TYR A 13 -13.18 9.56 19.96
C TYR A 13 -13.45 9.71 18.46
N LEU A 14 -13.81 8.64 17.75
CA LEU A 14 -14.02 8.64 16.30
C LEU A 14 -15.49 8.85 15.91
N GLY A 15 -16.38 9.09 16.88
CA GLY A 15 -17.81 9.30 16.66
C GLY A 15 -18.46 8.14 15.89
N LEU A 16 -19.23 8.46 14.84
CA LEU A 16 -19.93 7.46 14.03
C LEU A 16 -18.99 6.40 13.43
N PHE A 17 -17.79 6.82 13.02
CA PHE A 17 -16.78 5.91 12.48
C PHE A 17 -16.27 4.94 13.53
N GLY A 18 -16.15 5.38 14.78
CA GLY A 18 -15.80 4.53 15.92
C GLY A 18 -16.84 3.47 16.23
N THR A 19 -18.12 3.82 16.19
CA THR A 19 -19.22 2.85 16.36
C THR A 19 -19.21 1.80 15.26
N PHE A 20 -18.98 2.21 14.01
CA PHE A 20 -18.87 1.30 12.87
C PHE A 20 -17.66 0.34 13.01
N LEU A 21 -16.50 0.87 13.39
CA LEU A 21 -15.30 0.05 13.61
C LEU A 21 -15.48 -0.95 14.77
N ASN A 22 -16.10 -0.52 15.88
CA ASN A 22 -16.47 -1.42 16.98
C ASN A 22 -17.39 -2.54 16.47
N TYR A 23 -18.42 -2.21 15.69
CA TYR A 23 -19.34 -3.23 15.15
C TYR A 23 -18.63 -4.24 14.25
N LEU A 24 -17.73 -3.77 13.38
CA LEU A 24 -16.93 -4.65 12.53
C LEU A 24 -15.98 -5.53 13.34
N ASP A 25 -15.37 -4.99 14.40
CA ASP A 25 -14.47 -5.76 15.27
C ASP A 25 -15.24 -6.80 16.07
N GLU A 26 -16.36 -6.43 16.70
CA GLU A 26 -17.15 -7.34 17.55
C GLU A 26 -17.86 -8.44 16.75
N HIS A 27 -18.40 -8.14 15.58
CA HIS A 27 -19.23 -9.10 14.81
C HIS A 27 -18.49 -9.74 13.63
N HIS A 28 -17.47 -9.08 13.08
CA HIS A 28 -16.81 -9.50 11.83
C HIS A 28 -15.28 -9.57 11.95
N HIS A 29 -14.72 -9.68 13.16
CA HIS A 29 -13.28 -9.73 13.42
C HIS A 29 -12.47 -10.58 12.43
N LYS A 30 -12.92 -11.82 12.19
CA LYS A 30 -12.24 -12.76 11.28
C LYS A 30 -12.18 -12.25 9.85
N TRP A 31 -13.26 -11.62 9.37
CA TRP A 31 -13.32 -11.06 8.02
C TRP A 31 -12.47 -9.81 7.89
N VAL A 32 -12.47 -8.95 8.90
CA VAL A 32 -11.53 -7.81 8.98
C VAL A 32 -10.09 -8.31 8.95
N PHE A 33 -9.79 -9.43 9.60
CA PHE A 33 -8.46 -10.06 9.60
C PHE A 33 -8.06 -10.55 8.23
N TYR A 34 -8.92 -11.35 7.60
CA TYR A 34 -8.65 -11.82 6.25
C TYR A 34 -8.54 -10.67 5.26
N GLY A 35 -9.41 -9.67 5.34
CA GLY A 35 -9.33 -8.46 4.50
C GLY A 35 -8.01 -7.72 4.67
N PHE A 36 -7.56 -7.53 5.91
CA PHE A 36 -6.26 -6.91 6.20
C PHE A 36 -5.09 -7.74 5.65
N CYS A 37 -5.09 -9.05 5.86
CA CYS A 37 -4.04 -9.95 5.37
C CYS A 37 -4.00 -9.98 3.83
N VAL A 38 -5.16 -10.05 3.18
CA VAL A 38 -5.28 -10.01 1.71
C VAL A 38 -4.83 -8.65 1.17
N SER A 39 -5.21 -7.54 1.81
CA SER A 39 -4.74 -6.20 1.42
C SER A 39 -3.21 -6.08 1.49
N TRP A 40 -2.58 -6.57 2.56
CA TRP A 40 -1.12 -6.61 2.65
C TRP A 40 -0.48 -7.50 1.58
N LEU A 41 -1.09 -8.66 1.28
CA LEU A 41 -0.62 -9.52 0.20
C LEU A 41 -0.67 -8.81 -1.16
N ILE A 42 -1.74 -8.07 -1.45
CA ILE A 42 -1.89 -7.27 -2.67
C ILE A 42 -0.78 -6.21 -2.75
N HIS A 43 -0.55 -5.46 -1.67
CA HIS A 43 0.49 -4.42 -1.64
C HIS A 43 1.90 -4.99 -1.85
N ILE A 44 2.20 -6.17 -1.28
CA ILE A 44 3.47 -6.86 -1.51
C ILE A 44 3.62 -7.21 -3.00
N VAL A 45 2.57 -7.77 -3.62
CA VAL A 45 2.57 -8.11 -5.04
C VAL A 45 2.78 -6.86 -5.91
N GLU A 46 2.07 -5.77 -5.64
CA GLU A 46 2.22 -4.49 -6.33
C GLU A 46 3.65 -3.93 -6.19
N ALA A 47 4.23 -3.98 -4.99
CA ALA A 47 5.58 -3.49 -4.73
C ALA A 47 6.64 -4.30 -5.49
N LEU A 48 6.49 -5.62 -5.57
CA LEU A 48 7.39 -6.47 -6.38
C LEU A 48 7.27 -6.16 -7.88
N PHE A 49 6.04 -5.96 -8.38
CA PHE A 49 5.83 -5.52 -9.76
C PHE A 49 6.40 -4.13 -10.02
N ALA A 50 6.38 -3.22 -9.05
CA ALA A 50 6.97 -1.89 -9.18
C ALA A 50 8.47 -1.96 -9.50
N ILE A 51 9.22 -2.88 -8.87
CA ILE A 51 10.65 -3.08 -9.16
C ILE A 51 10.83 -3.53 -10.63
N LYS A 52 10.04 -4.49 -11.09
CA LYS A 52 10.11 -4.97 -12.49
C LYS A 52 9.75 -3.86 -13.49
N LEU A 53 8.75 -3.06 -13.16
CA LEU A 53 8.32 -1.95 -14.00
C LEU A 53 9.36 -0.82 -14.04
N CYS A 54 10.06 -0.56 -12.94
CA CYS A 54 11.21 0.34 -12.92
C CYS A 54 12.28 -0.11 -13.92
N GLN A 55 12.65 -1.39 -13.87
CA GLN A 55 13.64 -1.97 -14.79
C GLN A 55 13.19 -1.85 -16.25
N ALA A 56 11.93 -2.16 -16.55
CA ALA A 56 11.35 -2.04 -17.89
C ALA A 56 11.33 -0.59 -18.41
N LYS A 57 11.23 0.40 -17.51
CA LYS A 57 11.28 1.84 -17.82
C LYS A 57 12.69 2.42 -17.80
N GLY A 58 13.72 1.58 -17.67
CA GLY A 58 15.12 2.00 -17.67
C GLY A 58 15.60 2.64 -16.36
N ILE A 59 14.82 2.55 -15.28
CA ILE A 59 15.25 2.96 -13.94
C ILE A 59 16.08 1.81 -13.36
N THR A 60 17.40 1.88 -13.51
CA THR A 60 18.33 0.82 -13.08
C THR A 60 19.00 1.07 -11.74
N ASP A 61 18.88 2.29 -11.19
CA ASP A 61 19.42 2.64 -9.87
C ASP A 61 18.71 1.85 -8.75
N PRO A 62 19.42 1.01 -7.97
CA PRO A 62 18.83 0.21 -6.90
C PRO A 62 18.17 1.03 -5.80
N ALA A 63 18.70 2.21 -5.45
CA ALA A 63 18.14 3.06 -4.41
C ALA A 63 16.81 3.69 -4.84
N VAL A 64 16.68 4.01 -6.13
CA VAL A 64 15.44 4.52 -6.71
C VAL A 64 14.40 3.40 -6.83
N GLN A 65 14.80 2.20 -7.25
CA GLN A 65 13.92 1.02 -7.27
C GLN A 65 13.42 0.68 -5.86
N PHE A 66 14.30 0.74 -4.86
CA PHE A 66 13.94 0.51 -3.46
C PHE A 66 12.96 1.56 -2.94
N HIS A 67 13.13 2.84 -3.30
CA HIS A 67 12.13 3.85 -2.99
C HIS A 67 10.77 3.48 -3.58
N TRP A 68 10.69 3.17 -4.88
CA TRP A 68 9.45 2.74 -5.55
C TRP A 68 8.79 1.52 -4.91
N PHE A 69 9.59 0.55 -4.47
CA PHE A 69 9.11 -0.58 -3.70
C PHE A 69 8.47 -0.13 -2.38
N VAL A 70 9.17 0.66 -1.58
CA VAL A 70 8.68 1.10 -0.26
C VAL A 70 7.41 1.94 -0.38
N GLN A 71 7.37 2.94 -1.26
CA GLN A 71 6.16 3.76 -1.42
C GLN A 71 4.98 2.94 -1.96
N THR A 72 5.22 1.97 -2.84
CA THR A 72 4.15 1.08 -3.34
C THR A 72 3.68 0.09 -2.28
N LEU A 73 4.57 -0.42 -1.43
CA LEU A 73 4.17 -1.29 -0.32
C LEU A 73 3.27 -0.56 0.68
N LEU A 74 3.56 0.72 0.97
CA LEU A 74 2.80 1.52 1.92
C LEU A 74 1.49 2.08 1.34
N PHE A 75 1.52 2.58 0.11
CA PHE A 75 0.40 3.32 -0.51
C PHE A 75 -0.33 2.54 -1.62
N GLY A 76 0.12 1.32 -1.93
CA GLY A 76 -0.48 0.43 -2.91
C GLY A 76 -0.56 1.05 -4.31
N TYR A 77 -1.69 0.80 -4.97
CA TYR A 77 -1.96 1.25 -6.33
C TYR A 77 -1.77 2.76 -6.57
N ALA A 78 -2.01 3.62 -5.58
CA ALA A 78 -1.84 5.07 -5.75
C ALA A 78 -0.39 5.42 -6.13
N SER A 79 0.58 4.78 -5.48
CA SER A 79 1.99 4.91 -5.85
C SER A 79 2.31 4.15 -7.13
N PHE A 80 1.86 2.90 -7.25
CA PHE A 80 2.14 2.07 -8.43
C PHE A 80 1.64 2.71 -9.74
N GLY A 81 0.46 3.32 -9.72
CA GLY A 81 -0.15 4.02 -10.85
C GLY A 81 0.70 5.19 -11.34
N LEU A 82 1.34 5.93 -10.42
CA LEU A 82 2.29 6.98 -10.81
C LEU A 82 3.46 6.41 -11.61
N LEU A 83 4.00 5.26 -11.17
CA LEU A 83 5.07 4.57 -11.92
C LEU A 83 4.58 4.05 -13.28
N VAL A 84 3.35 3.53 -13.36
CA VAL A 84 2.73 3.10 -14.63
C VAL A 84 2.65 4.27 -15.60
N SER A 85 2.16 5.43 -15.16
CA SER A 85 2.01 6.64 -15.96
C SER A 85 3.33 7.34 -16.30
N TYR A 86 4.40 7.08 -15.54
CA TYR A 86 5.71 7.67 -15.78
C TYR A 86 6.26 7.29 -17.16
N LYS A 87 6.60 8.29 -17.98
CA LYS A 87 7.27 8.11 -19.28
C LYS A 87 8.74 8.50 -19.14
N PRO A 88 9.69 7.57 -19.28
CA PRO A 88 11.10 7.90 -19.19
C PRO A 88 11.48 8.91 -20.29
N ALA A 89 12.31 9.88 -19.95
CA ALA A 89 12.82 10.84 -20.93
C ALA A 89 13.56 10.09 -22.06
N ALA A 90 13.32 10.49 -23.31
CA ALA A 90 14.05 9.94 -24.44
C ALA A 90 15.55 10.17 -24.20
N LYS A 91 16.33 9.09 -24.23
CA LYS A 91 17.79 9.16 -24.08
C LYS A 91 18.32 9.99 -25.25
N LYS A 92 18.79 11.22 -24.98
CA LYS A 92 19.51 12.01 -25.99
C LYS A 92 20.79 11.23 -26.34
N GLN A 93 20.86 10.72 -27.56
CA GLN A 93 22.10 10.21 -28.12
C GLN A 93 22.96 11.43 -28.46
N TYR A 94 24.09 11.60 -27.78
CA TYR A 94 25.17 12.50 -28.18
C TYR A 94 26.27 11.66 -28.83
#